data_AF-A0A9X3PGL9-F1
#
_entry.id   AF-A0A9X3PGL9-F1
#
_cell.length_a   1.000
_cell.length_b   1.000
_cell.length_c   1.000
_cell.angle_alpha   90.00
_cell.angle_beta   90.00
_cell.angle_gamma   90.00
#
_symmetry.space_group_name_H-M   'P 1'
#
loop_
_entity.id
_entity.type
_entity.pdbx_description
1 polymer ?
#
loop_
_entity_poly.entity_id
_entity_poly.type
_entity_poly.pdbx_seq_one_letter_code
_entity_poly.pdbx_strand_id
1 'polypeptide(L)'
;MAGLITVWAIRNDSQTSTSDECPPGAVEIKTSPIPKPGDIELVVLNGTDQDGLAEQAASQLEDRGFVVTETGDADEPYDGTALVYFGPDQYAAGIHAHAYFYQGHEEFDLDWDKPITIVLGSEFREVRSASDARQSFAQGGIGEAPEGTCTVE
;
A
#
# COMPACT_ATOMS: atom_id res chain seq x y z
N MET A 1 -35.81 58.93 18.59
CA MET A 1 -34.52 58.76 17.86
C MET A 1 -33.63 57.85 18.70
N ALA A 2 -32.87 56.97 18.04
CA ALA A 2 -32.00 55.91 18.59
C ALA A 2 -32.67 54.54 18.77
N GLY A 3 -32.75 53.80 17.66
CA GLY A 3 -33.08 52.38 17.62
C GLY A 3 -31.84 51.52 17.92
N LEU A 4 -32.09 50.42 18.62
CA LEU A 4 -31.15 49.33 18.86
C LEU A 4 -30.77 48.65 17.53
N ILE A 5 -29.47 48.57 17.25
CA ILE A 5 -28.94 47.70 16.19
C ILE A 5 -28.11 46.61 16.86
N THR A 6 -28.70 45.43 16.99
CA THR A 6 -27.98 44.17 17.08
C THR A 6 -28.33 43.38 15.83
N VAL A 7 -27.39 43.32 14.88
CA VAL A 7 -27.48 42.37 13.77
C VAL A 7 -26.16 41.63 13.72
N TRP A 8 -26.15 40.47 14.37
CA TRP A 8 -25.24 39.39 14.02
C TRP A 8 -25.66 38.87 12.66
N ALA A 9 -24.80 39.04 11.67
CA ALA A 9 -24.93 38.35 10.39
C ALA A 9 -23.54 37.96 9.90
N ILE A 10 -22.98 36.90 10.51
CA ILE A 10 -22.00 36.08 9.79
C ILE A 10 -22.80 35.33 8.73
N ARG A 11 -22.92 35.94 7.55
CA ARG A 11 -23.32 35.22 6.34
C ARG A 11 -22.06 34.54 5.81
N ASN A 12 -21.78 33.36 6.34
CA ASN A 12 -20.92 32.39 5.68
C ASN A 12 -21.82 31.41 4.93
N ASP A 13 -22.44 31.91 3.85
CA ASP A 13 -23.14 31.06 2.90
C ASP A 13 -22.09 30.50 1.92
N SER A 14 -21.57 29.33 2.27
CA SER A 14 -21.04 28.36 1.33
C SER A 14 -21.43 26.99 1.87
N GLN A 15 -22.73 26.73 1.85
CA GLN A 15 -23.25 25.36 1.88
C GLN A 15 -23.01 24.75 0.49
N THR A 16 -21.74 24.45 0.21
CA THR A 16 -21.36 23.35 -0.65
C THR A 16 -20.84 22.29 0.30
N SER A 17 -21.48 21.14 0.30
CA SER A 17 -20.91 19.90 0.81
C SER A 17 -19.55 19.66 0.14
N THR A 18 -18.46 20.17 0.73
CA THR A 18 -17.08 19.80 0.39
C THR A 18 -16.74 18.55 1.18
N SER A 19 -17.25 17.43 0.71
CA SER A 19 -16.47 16.21 0.78
C SER A 19 -15.23 16.41 -0.14
N ASP A 20 -14.08 15.88 0.24
CA ASP A 20 -13.12 15.31 -0.72
C ASP A 20 -12.43 16.23 -1.76
N GLU A 21 -11.65 17.24 -1.36
CA GLU A 21 -10.62 17.79 -2.27
C GLU A 21 -9.26 17.86 -1.56
N CYS A 22 -8.31 17.09 -2.08
CA CYS A 22 -6.98 16.95 -1.53
C CYS A 22 -6.19 18.27 -1.56
N PRO A 23 -5.28 18.51 -0.58
CA PRO A 23 -4.44 19.70 -0.59
C PRO A 23 -3.70 19.87 -1.92
N PRO A 24 -3.52 21.10 -2.44
CA PRO A 24 -2.79 21.33 -3.67
C PRO A 24 -1.40 20.72 -3.62
N GLY A 25 -1.10 19.82 -4.57
CA GLY A 25 0.18 19.10 -4.64
C GLY A 25 0.23 17.79 -3.85
N ALA A 26 -0.84 17.40 -3.14
CA ALA A 26 -0.96 16.07 -2.57
C ALA A 26 -1.33 15.06 -3.67
N VAL A 27 -0.70 13.88 -3.62
CA VAL A 27 -1.03 12.76 -4.51
C VAL A 27 -2.19 11.97 -3.93
N GLU A 28 -3.21 11.71 -4.74
CA GLU A 28 -4.38 10.95 -4.32
C GLU A 28 -4.04 9.46 -4.18
N ILE A 29 -4.42 8.85 -3.07
CA ILE A 29 -4.30 7.41 -2.83
C ILE A 29 -5.65 6.82 -2.47
N LYS A 30 -5.90 5.59 -2.93
CA LYS A 30 -7.10 4.83 -2.57
C LYS A 30 -6.79 3.82 -1.49
N THR A 31 -7.63 3.80 -0.46
CA THR A 31 -7.56 2.84 0.64
C THR A 31 -8.74 1.86 0.62
N SER A 32 -9.75 2.13 -0.20
CA SER A 32 -10.93 1.27 -0.36
C SER A 32 -11.41 1.30 -1.82
N PRO A 33 -12.01 0.19 -2.32
CA PRO A 33 -11.97 -1.14 -1.75
C PRO A 33 -10.56 -1.74 -1.81
N ILE A 34 -10.23 -2.63 -0.88
CA ILE A 34 -8.97 -3.39 -0.93
C ILE A 34 -9.05 -4.42 -2.06
N PRO A 35 -8.11 -4.39 -3.03
CA PRO A 35 -8.13 -5.34 -4.15
C PRO A 35 -7.98 -6.78 -3.68
N LYS A 36 -8.61 -7.73 -4.40
CA LYS A 36 -8.41 -9.16 -4.13
C LYS A 36 -7.02 -9.56 -4.64
N PRO A 37 -6.39 -10.62 -4.10
CA PRO A 37 -5.08 -11.07 -4.56
C PRO A 37 -4.98 -11.26 -6.08
N GLY A 38 -6.03 -11.79 -6.72
CA GLY A 38 -6.03 -12.04 -8.18
C GLY A 38 -6.10 -10.78 -9.05
N ASP A 39 -6.34 -9.61 -8.45
CA ASP A 39 -6.31 -8.31 -9.12
C ASP A 39 -4.98 -7.56 -8.85
N ILE A 40 -4.03 -8.21 -8.16
CA ILE A 40 -2.75 -7.63 -7.73
C ILE A 40 -1.62 -8.34 -8.49
N GLU A 41 -0.92 -7.57 -9.32
CA GLU A 41 0.26 -8.00 -10.07
C GLU A 41 1.53 -7.75 -9.26
N LEU A 42 2.38 -8.77 -9.16
CA LEU A 42 3.60 -8.77 -8.36
C LEU A 42 4.83 -9.13 -9.21
N VAL A 43 5.92 -8.41 -8.96
CA VAL A 43 7.28 -8.80 -9.33
C VAL A 43 7.97 -9.31 -8.07
N VAL A 44 8.65 -10.46 -8.15
CA VAL A 44 9.36 -11.06 -7.01
C VAL A 44 10.84 -11.16 -7.32
N LEU A 45 11.65 -10.42 -6.55
CA LEU A 45 13.09 -10.35 -6.72
C LEU A 45 13.81 -11.02 -5.55
N ASN A 46 14.87 -11.75 -5.84
CA ASN A 46 15.77 -12.36 -4.88
C ASN A 46 16.90 -11.39 -4.51
N GLY A 47 16.88 -10.86 -3.29
CA GLY A 47 17.95 -10.03 -2.73
C GLY A 47 19.01 -10.85 -1.99
N THR A 48 19.21 -12.12 -2.32
CA THR A 48 20.12 -13.04 -1.63
C THR A 48 20.92 -13.90 -2.59
N ASP A 49 21.92 -14.63 -2.09
CA ASP A 49 22.67 -15.64 -2.85
C ASP A 49 21.94 -17.02 -2.92
N GLN A 50 20.69 -17.12 -2.48
CA GLN A 50 19.95 -18.39 -2.48
C GLN A 50 19.29 -18.65 -3.83
N ASP A 51 19.80 -19.63 -4.57
CA ASP A 51 19.21 -20.04 -5.86
C ASP A 51 17.74 -20.47 -5.70
N GLY A 52 16.87 -19.96 -6.57
CA GLY A 52 15.47 -20.40 -6.64
C GLY A 52 14.52 -19.73 -5.62
N LEU A 53 15.00 -18.78 -4.82
CA LEU A 53 14.21 -18.17 -3.74
C LEU A 53 13.00 -17.39 -4.28
N ALA A 54 13.21 -16.63 -5.36
CA ALA A 54 12.14 -15.87 -6.00
C ALA A 54 11.05 -16.78 -6.58
N GLU A 55 11.41 -17.86 -7.29
CA GLU A 55 10.43 -18.81 -7.83
C GLU A 55 9.66 -19.54 -6.72
N GLN A 56 10.35 -19.90 -5.62
CA GLN A 56 9.71 -20.52 -4.47
C GLN A 56 8.67 -19.59 -3.83
N ALA A 57 9.00 -18.32 -3.63
CA ALA A 57 8.07 -17.35 -3.07
C ALA A 57 6.93 -17.02 -4.05
N ALA A 58 7.24 -16.93 -5.34
CA ALA A 58 6.24 -16.72 -6.39
C ALA A 58 5.17 -17.82 -6.38
N SER A 59 5.57 -19.08 -6.36
CA SER A 59 4.63 -20.21 -6.28
C SER A 59 3.76 -20.12 -5.02
N GLN A 60 4.32 -19.71 -3.89
CA GLN A 60 3.54 -19.50 -2.67
C GLN A 60 2.54 -18.34 -2.82
N LEU A 61 2.94 -17.21 -3.42
CA LEU A 61 2.04 -16.08 -3.67
C LEU A 61 0.90 -16.46 -4.61
N GLU A 62 1.19 -17.23 -5.67
CA GLU A 62 0.19 -17.77 -6.59
C GLU A 62 -0.78 -18.71 -5.88
N ASP A 63 -0.30 -19.58 -4.98
CA ASP A 63 -1.15 -20.42 -4.13
C ASP A 63 -2.09 -19.60 -3.22
N ARG A 64 -1.71 -18.35 -2.90
CA ARG A 64 -2.51 -17.37 -2.13
C ARG A 64 -3.42 -16.54 -3.04
N GLY A 65 -3.36 -16.77 -4.35
CA GLY A 65 -4.22 -16.18 -5.37
C GLY A 65 -3.68 -14.90 -5.98
N PHE A 66 -2.42 -14.53 -5.74
CA PHE A 66 -1.79 -13.38 -6.41
C PHE A 66 -1.42 -13.70 -7.85
N VAL A 67 -1.26 -12.66 -8.66
CA VAL A 67 -0.70 -12.78 -10.02
C VAL A 67 0.77 -12.38 -9.96
N VAL A 68 1.67 -13.35 -10.08
CA VAL A 68 3.10 -13.06 -10.21
C VAL A 68 3.44 -12.94 -11.69
N THR A 69 3.88 -11.75 -12.11
CA THR A 69 4.17 -11.47 -13.52
C THR A 69 5.63 -11.73 -13.86
N GLU A 70 6.54 -11.61 -12.88
CA GLU A 70 7.97 -11.74 -13.09
C GLU A 70 8.68 -12.21 -11.82
N THR A 71 9.73 -13.01 -12.01
CA THR A 71 10.70 -13.40 -10.97
C THR A 71 12.11 -13.10 -11.45
N GLY A 72 12.99 -12.68 -10.55
CA GLY A 72 14.39 -12.41 -10.88
C GLY A 72 15.26 -12.18 -9.66
N ASP A 73 16.44 -11.61 -9.88
CA ASP A 73 17.35 -11.17 -8.82
C ASP A 73 17.23 -9.65 -8.63
N ALA A 74 17.39 -9.19 -7.39
CA ALA A 74 17.45 -7.77 -7.08
C ALA A 74 18.84 -7.21 -7.39
N ASP A 75 18.90 -5.92 -7.74
CA ASP A 75 20.18 -5.22 -8.00
C ASP A 75 21.05 -5.11 -6.73
N GLU A 76 20.40 -5.00 -5.56
CA GLU A 76 21.05 -4.88 -4.25
C GLU A 76 20.58 -6.00 -3.31
N PRO A 77 21.48 -6.55 -2.48
CA PRO A 77 21.11 -7.54 -1.49
C PRO A 77 20.25 -6.93 -0.38
N TYR A 78 19.39 -7.74 0.22
CA TYR A 78 18.53 -7.32 1.33
C TYR A 78 18.65 -8.31 2.50
N ASP A 79 18.88 -7.78 3.70
CA ASP A 79 19.07 -8.61 4.90
C ASP A 79 17.76 -8.89 5.67
N GLY A 80 16.67 -8.19 5.36
CA GLY A 80 15.40 -8.37 6.07
C GLY A 80 14.57 -9.56 5.55
N THR A 81 13.30 -9.64 5.96
CA THR A 81 12.40 -10.69 5.46
C THR A 81 11.93 -10.40 4.04
N ALA A 82 11.28 -9.26 3.82
CA ALA A 82 10.89 -8.80 2.50
C ALA A 82 10.74 -7.27 2.52
N LEU A 83 11.06 -6.63 1.41
CA LEU A 83 10.82 -5.21 1.17
C LEU A 83 9.83 -5.07 0.02
N VAL A 84 8.68 -4.45 0.27
CA VAL A 84 7.58 -4.35 -0.69
C VAL A 84 7.48 -2.92 -1.21
N TYR A 85 7.90 -2.72 -2.45
CA TYR A 85 7.85 -1.44 -3.15
C TYR A 85 6.52 -1.24 -3.86
N PHE A 86 5.91 -0.07 -3.70
CA PHE A 86 4.68 0.29 -4.41
C PHE A 86 4.49 1.81 -4.46
N GLY A 87 3.70 2.25 -5.45
CA GLY A 87 3.37 3.66 -5.66
C GLY A 87 1.93 4.02 -5.27
N PRO A 88 1.56 5.30 -5.47
CA PRO A 88 0.24 5.86 -5.10
C PRO A 88 -0.95 5.08 -5.69
N ASP A 89 -0.87 4.74 -6.97
CA ASP A 89 -1.94 4.04 -7.71
C ASP A 89 -2.22 2.64 -7.16
N GLN A 90 -1.23 2.04 -6.49
CA GLN A 90 -1.25 0.69 -5.97
C GLN A 90 -1.29 0.64 -4.44
N TYR A 91 -1.53 1.77 -3.76
CA TYR A 91 -1.37 1.88 -2.30
C TYR A 91 -2.08 0.76 -1.52
N ALA A 92 -3.40 0.62 -1.66
CA ALA A 92 -4.14 -0.45 -0.98
C ALA A 92 -3.68 -1.88 -1.37
N ALA A 93 -3.25 -2.07 -2.61
CA ALA A 93 -2.74 -3.36 -3.09
C ALA A 93 -1.36 -3.68 -2.49
N GLY A 94 -0.48 -2.68 -2.37
CA GLY A 94 0.84 -2.77 -1.74
C GLY A 94 0.74 -3.17 -0.27
N ILE A 95 -0.10 -2.47 0.50
CA ILE A 95 -0.37 -2.81 1.91
C ILE A 95 -0.95 -4.23 2.03
N HIS A 96 -1.86 -4.62 1.14
CA HIS A 96 -2.43 -5.96 1.17
C HIS A 96 -1.39 -7.05 0.84
N ALA A 97 -0.51 -6.82 -0.13
CA ALA A 97 0.59 -7.73 -0.45
C ALA A 97 1.59 -7.84 0.71
N HIS A 98 1.97 -6.71 1.32
CA HIS A 98 2.86 -6.66 2.48
C HIS A 98 2.39 -7.51 3.66
N ALA A 99 1.08 -7.57 3.92
CA ALA A 99 0.51 -8.36 5.02
C ALA A 99 0.89 -9.85 5.01
N TYR A 100 1.35 -10.36 3.86
CA TYR A 100 1.81 -11.73 3.67
C TYR A 100 3.27 -11.98 4.09
N PHE A 101 4.02 -10.94 4.48
CA PHE A 101 5.42 -11.06 4.91
C PHE A 101 5.55 -10.74 6.39
N TYR A 102 5.85 -11.76 7.20
CA TYR A 102 6.07 -11.55 8.64
C TYR A 102 7.30 -10.68 8.85
N GLN A 103 7.18 -9.55 9.56
CA GLN A 103 8.28 -8.59 9.74
C GLN A 103 8.86 -8.04 8.42
N GLY A 104 8.08 -8.10 7.33
CA GLY A 104 8.40 -7.38 6.10
C GLY A 104 8.29 -5.86 6.30
N HIS A 105 8.91 -5.11 5.40
CA HIS A 105 8.85 -3.65 5.36
C HIS A 105 8.14 -3.19 4.08
N GLU A 106 7.46 -2.06 4.18
CA GLU A 106 6.85 -1.36 3.06
C GLU A 106 7.82 -0.25 2.62
N GLU A 107 7.98 -0.08 1.31
CA GLU A 107 8.70 1.06 0.72
C GLU A 107 7.74 1.76 -0.24
N PHE A 108 7.10 2.82 0.25
CA PHE A 108 6.21 3.66 -0.55
C PHE A 108 7.01 4.78 -1.19
N ASP A 109 6.91 4.92 -2.51
CA ASP A 109 7.53 5.99 -3.27
C ASP A 109 6.50 6.66 -4.19
N LEU A 110 6.40 7.99 -4.10
CA LEU A 110 5.47 8.81 -4.89
C LEU A 110 5.74 8.73 -6.39
N ASP A 111 6.99 8.51 -6.78
CA ASP A 111 7.45 8.44 -8.16
C ASP A 111 7.51 6.99 -8.68
N TRP A 112 7.06 6.01 -7.88
CA TRP A 112 7.06 4.61 -8.28
C TRP A 112 5.99 4.31 -9.33
N ASP A 113 6.44 4.00 -10.54
CA ASP A 113 5.60 3.74 -11.73
C ASP A 113 5.63 2.27 -12.20
N LYS A 114 6.27 1.38 -11.42
CA LYS A 114 6.37 -0.05 -11.71
C LYS A 114 5.28 -0.84 -10.97
N PRO A 115 5.03 -2.11 -11.35
CA PRO A 115 4.23 -3.02 -10.52
C PRO A 115 4.79 -3.15 -9.11
N ILE A 116 3.96 -3.66 -8.20
CA ILE A 116 4.38 -3.94 -6.82
C ILE A 116 5.54 -4.92 -6.88
N THR A 117 6.67 -4.52 -6.31
CA THR A 117 7.91 -5.30 -6.37
C THR A 117 8.31 -5.74 -4.98
N ILE A 118 8.50 -7.04 -4.81
CA ILE A 118 8.86 -7.67 -3.55
C ILE A 118 10.31 -8.11 -3.64
N VAL A 119 11.19 -7.51 -2.85
CA VAL A 119 12.58 -7.96 -2.69
C VAL A 119 12.66 -8.87 -1.47
N LEU A 120 12.97 -10.15 -1.69
CA LEU A 120 13.15 -11.14 -0.62
C LEU A 120 14.55 -11.03 -0.05
N GLY A 121 14.66 -11.01 1.27
CA GLY A 121 15.95 -10.91 1.94
C GLY A 121 16.37 -12.18 2.65
N SER A 122 17.54 -12.12 3.30
CA SER A 122 18.18 -13.28 3.92
C SER A 122 17.40 -13.86 5.11
N GLU A 123 16.50 -13.09 5.72
CA GLU A 123 15.60 -13.55 6.78
C GLU A 123 14.30 -14.15 6.26
N PHE A 124 14.02 -14.09 4.95
CA PHE A 124 12.82 -14.68 4.35
C PHE A 124 12.71 -16.18 4.66
N ARG A 125 11.51 -16.62 5.02
CA ARG A 125 11.21 -18.04 5.34
C ARG A 125 10.12 -18.59 4.45
N GLU A 126 8.99 -17.91 4.46
CA GLU A 126 7.80 -18.30 3.71
C GLU A 126 6.87 -17.10 3.59
N VAL A 127 5.98 -17.18 2.62
CA VAL A 127 4.83 -16.29 2.53
C VAL A 127 3.81 -16.76 3.57
N ARG A 128 3.18 -15.87 4.33
CA ARG A 128 2.19 -16.25 5.35
C ARG A 128 0.92 -16.81 4.73
N SER A 129 0.16 -17.61 5.47
CA SER A 129 -1.13 -18.11 4.96
C SER A 129 -2.12 -16.96 4.72
N ALA A 130 -3.07 -17.14 3.79
CA ALA A 130 -4.11 -16.13 3.54
C ALA A 130 -4.98 -15.86 4.79
N SER A 131 -5.18 -16.83 5.67
CA SER A 131 -5.84 -16.62 6.97
C SER A 131 -5.05 -15.70 7.89
N ASP A 132 -3.73 -15.92 7.98
CA ASP A 132 -2.87 -15.11 8.85
C ASP A 132 -2.73 -13.69 8.32
N ALA A 133 -2.59 -13.52 7.00
CA ALA A 133 -2.55 -12.22 6.35
C ALA A 133 -3.86 -11.45 6.59
N ARG A 134 -5.02 -12.09 6.39
CA ARG A 134 -6.34 -11.49 6.69
C ARG A 134 -6.47 -11.11 8.15
N GLN A 135 -6.02 -11.97 9.07
CA GLN A 135 -6.10 -11.69 10.50
C GLN A 135 -5.18 -10.52 10.89
N SER A 136 -3.99 -10.42 10.32
CA SER A 136 -3.10 -9.27 10.53
C SER A 136 -3.68 -8.00 9.96
N PHE A 137 -4.19 -8.05 8.73
CA PHE A 137 -4.80 -6.90 8.07
C PHE A 137 -6.08 -6.43 8.81
N ALA A 138 -6.92 -7.35 9.29
CA ALA A 138 -8.11 -6.99 10.06
C ALA A 138 -7.79 -6.34 11.41
N GLN A 139 -6.60 -6.58 11.97
CA GLN A 139 -6.17 -5.98 13.23
C GLN A 139 -5.41 -4.66 13.03
N GLY A 140 -4.66 -4.53 11.93
CA GLY A 140 -3.83 -3.36 11.64
C GLY A 140 -4.51 -2.30 10.77
N GLY A 141 -5.40 -2.73 9.85
CA GLY A 141 -6.00 -1.86 8.84
C GLY A 141 -4.96 -1.28 7.87
N ILE A 142 -5.42 -0.30 7.08
CA ILE A 142 -4.52 0.62 6.37
C ILE A 142 -4.19 1.73 7.36
N GLY A 143 -2.90 1.98 7.57
CA GLY A 143 -2.40 2.95 8.54
C GLY A 143 -2.67 4.41 8.15
N GLU A 144 -1.93 5.33 8.77
CA GLU A 144 -1.98 6.75 8.38
C GLU A 144 -1.38 6.93 6.98
N ALA A 145 -1.99 7.83 6.21
CA ALA A 145 -1.57 8.14 4.85
C ALA A 145 -0.11 8.64 4.82
N PRO A 146 0.73 8.19 3.86
CA PRO A 146 2.10 8.68 3.72
C PRO A 146 2.16 10.20 3.51
N GLU A 147 3.27 10.81 3.90
CA GLU A 147 3.48 12.24 3.68
C GLU A 147 3.37 12.60 2.19
N GLY A 148 2.74 13.74 1.89
CA GLY A 148 2.51 14.17 0.51
C GLY A 148 1.36 13.45 -0.20
N THR A 149 0.64 12.56 0.48
CA THR A 149 -0.57 11.91 -0.06
C THR A 149 -1.85 12.43 0.58
N CYS A 150 -2.98 12.09 -0.03
CA CYS A 150 -4.31 12.34 0.50
C CYS A 150 -5.23 11.18 0.12
N THR A 151 -6.00 10.68 1.08
CA THR A 151 -6.88 9.54 0.86
C THR A 151 -8.17 9.98 0.18
N VAL A 152 -8.51 9.31 -0.91
CA VAL A 152 -9.78 9.47 -1.62
C VAL A 152 -10.57 8.16 -1.53
N GLU A 153 -11.88 8.28 -1.30
CA GLU A 153 -12.81 7.13 -1.18
C GLU A 153 -13.25 6.57 -2.54
#